data_AF-A0A1V3SJ40-F1
#
_entry.id   AF-A0A1V3SJ40-F1
#
_cell.length_a   1.000
_cell.length_b   1.000
_cell.length_c   1.000
_cell.angle_alpha   90.00
_cell.angle_beta   90.00
_cell.angle_gamma   90.00
#
_symmetry.space_group_name_H-M   'P 1'
#
loop_
_entity.id
_entity.type
_entity.pdbx_description
1 polymer ?
#
loop_
_entity_poly.entity_id
_entity_poly.type
_entity_poly.pdbx_seq_one_letter_code
_entity_poly.pdbx_strand_id
1 'polypeptide(L)'
;MNPLEVLRDSLYFFKRHLGRIAQLCLPLVILEAVLQQGVDSAVGADGFSGYSVIVGLLVYPLYTAALILFLDARSRGEAPRARDLLAAALLQWPRFALLTALNTLLILIGISLYFLPGLWLMVVLAFGEYLLVLKGLAPLAAMKESARLSRGHFWRILLCILAVMVPLWLLKGASVSVYPPPQNPLVSLLIDSIHSFLQLFTTVVLFRMFMLIAEKPEP
;
A
#
# COMPACT_ATOMS: atom_id res chain seq x y z
N MET A 1 -19.59 -10.26 9.49
CA MET A 1 -19.33 -9.89 8.08
C MET A 1 -18.29 -10.85 7.54
N ASN A 2 -18.57 -11.43 6.38
CA ASN A 2 -17.66 -12.41 5.79
C ASN A 2 -16.51 -11.67 5.09
N PRO A 3 -15.24 -12.07 5.27
CA PRO A 3 -14.10 -11.44 4.60
C PRO A 3 -14.23 -11.49 3.07
N LEU A 4 -14.93 -12.51 2.55
CA LEU A 4 -15.24 -12.66 1.12
C LEU A 4 -16.18 -11.57 0.58
N GLU A 5 -17.12 -11.07 1.39
CA GLU A 5 -18.02 -9.98 1.00
C GLU A 5 -17.23 -8.68 0.86
N VAL A 6 -16.37 -8.37 1.83
CA VAL A 6 -15.47 -7.21 1.78
C VAL A 6 -14.58 -7.27 0.54
N LEU A 7 -14.05 -8.45 0.21
CA LEU A 7 -13.22 -8.64 -0.97
C LEU A 7 -14.00 -8.42 -2.27
N ARG A 8 -15.22 -8.97 -2.36
CA ARG A 8 -16.09 -8.85 -3.53
C ARG A 8 -16.51 -7.41 -3.78
N ASP A 9 -16.92 -6.69 -2.73
CA ASP A 9 -17.31 -5.29 -2.81
C ASP A 9 -16.13 -4.41 -3.20
N SER A 10 -14.96 -4.68 -2.63
CA SER A 10 -13.71 -4.00 -2.99
C SER A 10 -13.35 -4.27 -4.45
N LEU A 11 -13.51 -5.50 -4.94
CA LEU A 11 -13.25 -5.87 -6.34
C LEU A 11 -14.21 -5.16 -7.30
N TYR A 12 -15.49 -5.12 -6.97
CA TYR A 12 -16.50 -4.43 -7.78
C TYR A 12 -16.21 -2.93 -7.84
N PHE A 13 -15.89 -2.31 -6.70
CA PHE A 13 -15.52 -0.91 -6.63
C PHE A 13 -14.23 -0.61 -7.42
N PHE A 14 -13.19 -1.44 -7.25
CA PHE A 14 -11.93 -1.29 -7.97
C PHE A 14 -12.13 -1.42 -9.48
N LYS A 15 -12.89 -2.41 -9.95
CA LYS A 15 -13.22 -2.57 -11.38
C LYS A 15 -14.01 -1.38 -11.92
N ARG A 16 -15.01 -0.89 -11.18
CA ARG A 16 -15.84 0.24 -11.61
C ARG A 16 -15.05 1.56 -11.69
N HIS A 17 -14.06 1.74 -10.83
CA HIS A 17 -13.25 2.96 -10.77
C HIS A 17 -11.83 2.79 -11.33
N LEU A 18 -11.55 1.65 -11.96
CA LEU A 18 -10.23 1.24 -12.45
C LEU A 18 -9.59 2.31 -13.31
N GLY A 19 -10.34 2.89 -14.26
CA GLY A 19 -9.81 3.89 -15.18
C GLY A 19 -9.31 5.15 -14.47
N ARG A 20 -10.00 5.61 -13.42
CA ARG A 20 -9.59 6.80 -12.66
C ARG A 20 -8.45 6.49 -11.70
N ILE A 21 -8.47 5.31 -11.06
CA ILE A 21 -7.37 4.83 -10.21
C ILE A 21 -6.10 4.68 -11.04
N ALA A 22 -6.19 4.08 -12.23
CA ALA A 22 -5.09 3.97 -13.17
C ALA A 22 -4.59 5.36 -13.60
N GLN A 23 -5.46 6.28 -14.02
CA GLN A 23 -5.02 7.63 -14.40
C GLN A 23 -4.32 8.39 -13.27
N LEU A 24 -4.69 8.14 -12.02
CA LEU A 24 -4.08 8.78 -10.85
C LEU A 24 -2.77 8.10 -10.43
N CYS A 25 -2.77 6.77 -10.28
CA CYS A 25 -1.67 6.04 -9.68
C CYS A 25 -0.67 5.49 -10.69
N LEU A 26 -1.11 5.10 -11.88
CA LEU A 26 -0.25 4.49 -12.92
C LEU A 26 0.91 5.41 -13.35
N PRO A 27 0.74 6.74 -13.58
CA PRO A 27 1.89 7.60 -13.87
C PRO A 27 2.87 7.70 -12.71
N LEU A 28 2.40 7.66 -11.45
CA LEU A 28 3.27 7.68 -10.28
C LEU A 28 4.01 6.33 -10.10
N VAL A 29 3.33 5.22 -10.36
CA VAL A 29 3.91 3.86 -10.31
C VAL A 29 4.96 3.67 -11.41
N ILE A 30 4.69 4.13 -12.64
CA ILE A 30 5.69 4.11 -13.71
C ILE A 30 6.89 4.97 -13.32
N LEU A 31 6.66 6.18 -12.76
CA LEU A 31 7.74 7.03 -12.30
C LEU A 31 8.59 6.35 -11.24
N GLU A 32 7.97 5.68 -10.26
CA GLU A 32 8.67 4.88 -9.27
C GLU A 32 9.52 3.78 -9.91
N ALA A 33 8.94 2.99 -10.81
CA ALA A 33 9.63 1.88 -11.48
C ALA A 33 10.82 2.37 -12.32
N VAL A 34 10.67 3.49 -13.03
CA VAL A 34 11.77 4.11 -13.80
C VAL A 34 12.88 4.60 -12.87
N LEU A 35 12.52 5.24 -11.75
CA LEU A 35 13.50 5.69 -10.76
C LEU A 35 14.25 4.52 -10.13
N GLN A 36 13.54 3.44 -9.78
CA GLN A 36 14.14 2.21 -9.25
C GLN A 36 15.10 1.59 -10.27
N GLN A 37 14.67 1.42 -11.52
CA GLN A 37 15.53 0.89 -12.58
C GLN A 37 16.76 1.76 -12.84
N GLY A 38 16.63 3.09 -12.76
CA GLY A 38 17.74 4.02 -12.86
C GLY A 38 18.74 3.87 -11.71
N VAL A 39 18.25 3.69 -10.47
CA VAL A 39 19.10 3.41 -9.31
C VAL A 39 19.81 2.06 -9.47
N ASP A 40 19.09 1.01 -9.84
CA ASP A 40 19.67 -0.34 -10.01
C ASP A 40 20.76 -0.35 -11.09
N SER A 41 20.55 0.40 -12.18
CA SER A 41 21.52 0.53 -13.27
C SER A 41 22.76 1.34 -12.88
N ALA A 42 22.61 2.34 -12.01
CA ALA A 42 23.70 3.22 -11.58
C ALA A 42 24.53 2.65 -10.42
N VAL A 43 23.88 1.90 -9.52
CA VAL A 43 24.44 1.38 -8.27
C VAL A 43 25.04 -0.02 -8.47
N GLY A 44 24.58 -0.77 -9.49
CA GLY A 44 25.01 -2.14 -9.75
C GLY A 44 24.54 -3.13 -8.67
N ALA A 45 24.69 -4.43 -8.92
CA ALA A 45 24.19 -5.49 -8.02
C ALA A 45 24.81 -5.48 -6.60
N ASP A 46 25.97 -4.83 -6.44
CA ASP A 46 26.74 -4.79 -5.17
C ASP A 46 26.58 -3.48 -4.38
N GLY A 47 25.86 -2.49 -4.92
CA GLY A 47 25.74 -1.22 -4.24
C GLY A 47 24.63 -1.19 -3.18
N PHE A 48 24.62 -0.12 -2.38
CA PHE A 48 23.83 -0.06 -1.15
C PHE A 48 22.31 -0.12 -1.42
N SER A 49 21.66 -1.19 -0.96
CA SER A 49 20.21 -1.42 -1.04
C SER A 49 19.35 -0.28 -0.45
N GLY A 50 19.94 0.65 0.32
CA GLY A 50 19.22 1.80 0.87
C GLY A 50 18.70 2.80 -0.18
N TYR A 51 19.28 2.88 -1.38
CA TYR A 51 18.78 3.81 -2.40
C TYR A 51 17.40 3.44 -2.93
N SER A 52 17.13 2.14 -3.12
CA SER A 52 15.80 1.66 -3.54
C SER A 52 14.76 1.94 -2.46
N VAL A 53 15.13 1.79 -1.18
CA VAL A 53 14.28 2.15 -0.04
C VAL A 53 13.97 3.64 -0.03
N ILE A 54 14.95 4.51 -0.32
CA ILE A 54 14.73 5.96 -0.39
C ILE A 54 13.76 6.32 -1.52
N VAL A 55 13.93 5.72 -2.72
CA VAL A 55 13.02 5.94 -3.85
C VAL A 55 11.60 5.50 -3.49
N GLY A 56 11.46 4.31 -2.90
CA GLY A 56 10.17 3.82 -2.41
C GLY A 56 9.58 4.77 -1.38
N LEU A 57 10.36 5.22 -0.39
CA LEU A 57 9.88 6.15 0.64
C LEU A 57 9.50 7.54 0.08
N LEU A 58 10.02 7.92 -1.09
CA LEU A 58 9.67 9.17 -1.73
C LEU A 58 8.35 9.04 -2.51
N VAL A 59 8.17 7.93 -3.24
CA VAL A 59 7.04 7.77 -4.18
C VAL A 59 5.85 7.03 -3.56
N TYR A 60 6.10 6.00 -2.74
CA TYR A 60 5.06 5.20 -2.05
C TYR A 60 4.07 6.05 -1.26
N PRO A 61 4.51 6.97 -0.38
CA PRO A 61 3.61 7.82 0.37
C PRO A 61 2.71 8.67 -0.51
N LEU A 62 3.23 9.12 -1.65
CA LEU A 62 2.53 10.05 -2.52
C LEU A 62 1.37 9.36 -3.24
N TYR A 63 1.62 8.24 -3.91
CA TYR A 63 0.54 7.55 -4.63
C TYR A 63 -0.43 6.87 -3.66
N THR A 64 0.04 6.38 -2.51
CA THR A 64 -0.83 5.72 -1.52
C THR A 64 -1.74 6.74 -0.85
N ALA A 65 -1.23 7.90 -0.42
CA ALA A 65 -2.07 8.96 0.13
C ALA A 65 -3.06 9.49 -0.90
N ALA A 66 -2.63 9.71 -2.16
CA ALA A 66 -3.54 10.13 -3.23
C ALA A 66 -4.65 9.10 -3.49
N LEU A 67 -4.32 7.80 -3.46
CA LEU A 67 -5.30 6.72 -3.57
C LEU A 67 -6.28 6.73 -2.39
N ILE A 68 -5.79 6.82 -1.15
CA ILE A 68 -6.64 6.85 0.05
C ILE A 68 -7.61 8.04 0.00
N LEU A 69 -7.13 9.24 -0.34
CA LEU A 69 -7.97 10.43 -0.49
C LEU A 69 -8.98 10.28 -1.63
N PHE A 70 -8.58 9.64 -2.74
CA PHE A 70 -9.51 9.33 -3.83
C PHE A 70 -10.61 8.37 -3.37
N LEU A 71 -10.27 7.33 -2.60
CA LEU A 71 -11.23 6.36 -2.07
C LEU A 71 -12.22 7.01 -1.10
N ASP A 72 -11.75 7.88 -0.21
CA ASP A 72 -12.59 8.64 0.72
C ASP A 72 -13.51 9.63 0.01
N ALA A 73 -12.99 10.40 -0.95
CA ALA A 73 -13.84 11.30 -1.72
C ALA A 73 -14.92 10.53 -2.50
N ARG A 74 -14.58 9.36 -3.05
CA ARG A 74 -15.54 8.50 -3.76
C ARG A 74 -16.57 7.88 -2.84
N SER A 75 -16.20 7.47 -1.62
CA SER A 75 -17.17 6.93 -0.66
C SER A 75 -18.18 8.00 -0.22
N ARG A 76 -17.77 9.28 -0.21
CA ARG A 76 -18.65 10.45 0.02
C ARG A 76 -19.46 10.88 -1.21
N GLY A 77 -19.28 10.23 -2.36
CA GLY A 77 -19.94 10.61 -3.62
C GLY A 77 -19.29 11.79 -4.36
N GLU A 78 -18.15 12.28 -3.87
CA GLU A 78 -17.42 13.39 -4.47
C GLU A 78 -16.49 12.94 -5.62
N ALA A 79 -16.14 13.91 -6.48
CA ALA A 79 -15.26 13.68 -7.62
C ALA A 79 -14.17 14.76 -7.71
N PRO A 80 -13.27 14.86 -6.70
CA PRO A 80 -12.19 15.84 -6.72
C PRO A 80 -11.27 15.62 -7.92
N ARG A 81 -10.62 16.69 -8.37
CA ARG A 81 -9.66 16.61 -9.48
C ARG A 81 -8.40 15.90 -8.99
N ALA A 82 -7.76 15.14 -9.87
CA ALA A 82 -6.52 14.43 -9.55
C ALA A 82 -5.43 15.34 -8.98
N ARG A 83 -5.37 16.59 -9.45
CA ARG A 83 -4.41 17.60 -8.98
C ARG A 83 -4.62 17.98 -7.51
N ASP A 84 -5.87 18.09 -7.08
CA ASP A 84 -6.20 18.47 -5.69
C ASP A 84 -5.82 17.35 -4.73
N LEU A 85 -6.06 16.09 -5.16
CA LEU A 85 -5.65 14.90 -4.42
C LEU A 85 -4.13 14.79 -4.29
N LEU A 86 -3.40 15.04 -5.39
CA LEU A 86 -1.94 15.05 -5.38
C LEU A 86 -1.37 16.19 -4.53
N ALA A 87 -1.96 17.39 -4.58
CA ALA A 87 -1.55 18.52 -3.75
C ALA A 87 -1.77 18.22 -2.25
N ALA A 88 -2.91 17.63 -1.90
CA ALA A 88 -3.18 17.20 -0.53
C ALA A 88 -2.23 16.08 -0.09
N ALA A 89 -1.92 15.12 -0.96
CA ALA A 89 -0.94 14.07 -0.70
C ALA A 89 0.48 14.64 -0.49
N LEU A 90 0.91 15.61 -1.30
CA LEU A 90 2.19 16.30 -1.15
C LEU A 90 2.32 17.03 0.18
N LEU A 91 1.24 17.67 0.66
CA LEU A 91 1.26 18.37 1.95
C LEU A 91 1.43 17.39 3.13
N GLN A 92 0.87 16.19 3.01
CA GLN A 92 0.95 15.14 4.02
C GLN A 92 2.19 14.24 3.87
N TRP A 93 2.89 14.35 2.73
CA TRP A 93 4.05 13.54 2.35
C TRP A 93 5.10 13.37 3.44
N PRO A 94 5.62 14.42 4.12
CA PRO A 94 6.72 14.23 5.08
C PRO A 94 6.26 13.42 6.31
N ARG A 95 5.00 13.58 6.72
CA ARG A 95 4.43 12.83 7.84
C ARG A 95 4.18 11.38 7.43
N PHE A 96 3.67 11.16 6.23
CA PHE A 96 3.42 9.82 5.72
C PHE A 96 4.73 9.06 5.49
N ALA A 97 5.74 9.70 4.88
CA ALA A 97 7.08 9.12 4.72
C ALA A 97 7.69 8.72 6.07
N LEU A 98 7.55 9.57 7.10
CA LEU A 98 8.01 9.23 8.45
C LEU A 98 7.24 8.03 9.03
N LEU A 99 5.92 7.97 8.86
CA LEU A 99 5.11 6.82 9.27
C LEU A 99 5.55 5.53 8.55
N THR A 100 5.70 5.58 7.23
CA THR A 100 6.14 4.42 6.44
C THR A 100 7.53 3.97 6.86
N ALA A 101 8.47 4.90 7.08
CA ALA A 101 9.81 4.56 7.56
C ALA A 101 9.77 3.87 8.93
N LEU A 102 9.00 4.42 9.88
CA LEU A 102 8.83 3.82 11.21
C LEU A 102 8.18 2.44 11.13
N ASN A 103 7.12 2.28 10.34
CA ASN A 103 6.44 1.01 10.15
C ASN A 103 7.38 -0.03 9.53
N THR A 104 8.09 0.32 8.46
CA THR A 104 9.06 -0.56 7.80
C THR A 104 10.18 -0.98 8.76
N LEU A 105 10.74 -0.04 9.52
CA LEU A 105 11.76 -0.36 10.53
C LEU A 105 11.22 -1.30 11.61
N LEU A 106 10.03 -1.05 12.13
CA LEU A 106 9.39 -1.92 13.12
C LEU A 106 9.14 -3.32 12.55
N ILE A 107 8.63 -3.41 11.32
CA ILE A 107 8.38 -4.69 10.66
C ILE A 107 9.70 -5.44 10.43
N LEU A 108 10.76 -4.77 9.97
CA LEU A 108 12.09 -5.36 9.79
C LEU A 108 12.68 -5.88 11.11
N ILE A 109 12.59 -5.09 12.18
CA ILE A 109 13.00 -5.51 13.54
C ILE A 109 12.15 -6.71 13.97
N GLY A 110 10.84 -6.67 13.72
CA GLY A 110 9.91 -7.75 14.02
C GLY A 110 10.32 -9.04 13.34
N ILE A 111 10.48 -9.02 12.01
CA ILE A 111 10.91 -10.17 11.21
C ILE A 111 12.28 -10.69 11.68
N SER A 112 13.21 -9.78 12.01
CA SER A 112 14.55 -10.14 12.49
C SER A 112 14.52 -10.82 13.85
N LEU A 113 13.57 -10.46 14.72
CA LEU A 113 13.42 -11.05 16.04
C LEU A 113 12.75 -12.44 15.95
N TYR A 114 11.75 -12.59 15.06
CA TYR A 114 11.15 -13.86 14.61
C TYR A 114 10.09 -13.56 13.53
N PHE A 115 9.74 -14.51 12.65
CA PHE A 115 8.75 -14.23 11.58
C PHE A 115 7.35 -13.81 12.12
N LEU A 116 6.92 -14.38 13.24
CA LEU A 116 5.62 -14.05 13.88
C LEU A 116 5.48 -12.57 14.29
N PRO A 117 6.41 -11.94 15.05
CA PRO A 117 6.30 -10.54 15.43
C PRO A 117 6.30 -9.59 14.22
N GLY A 118 7.02 -9.91 13.15
CA GLY A 118 6.95 -9.16 11.89
C GLY A 118 5.55 -9.17 11.28
N LEU A 119 4.95 -10.36 11.18
CA LEU A 119 3.58 -10.51 10.68
C LEU A 119 2.56 -9.82 11.58
N TRP A 120 2.74 -9.91 12.91
CA TRP A 120 1.87 -9.25 13.87
C TRP A 120 1.90 -7.73 13.72
N LEU A 121 3.10 -7.13 13.62
CA LEU A 121 3.27 -5.69 13.41
C LEU A 121 2.66 -5.24 12.08
N MET A 122 2.84 -6.01 11.00
CA MET A 122 2.26 -5.70 9.69
C MET A 122 0.73 -5.56 9.77
N VAL A 123 0.05 -6.46 10.48
CA VAL A 123 -1.40 -6.41 10.66
C VAL A 123 -1.82 -5.25 11.57
N VAL A 124 -1.12 -5.08 12.69
CA VAL A 124 -1.42 -4.06 13.71
C VAL A 124 -1.20 -2.64 13.20
N LEU A 125 -0.23 -2.45 12.30
CA LEU A 125 0.11 -1.16 11.70
C LEU A 125 -0.59 -0.90 10.36
N ALA A 126 -1.33 -1.89 9.82
CA ALA A 126 -2.00 -1.80 8.53
C ALA A 126 -2.95 -0.59 8.43
N PHE A 127 -3.59 -0.18 9.54
CA PHE A 127 -4.50 0.95 9.54
C PHE A 127 -3.83 2.32 9.77
N GLY A 128 -2.54 2.35 10.09
CA GLY A 128 -1.82 3.57 10.43
C GLY A 128 -1.82 4.58 9.28
N GLU A 129 -1.64 4.12 8.04
CA GLU A 129 -1.63 4.97 6.85
C GLU A 129 -2.96 5.69 6.64
N TYR A 130 -4.08 4.98 6.82
CA TYR A 130 -5.42 5.55 6.70
C TYR A 130 -5.72 6.54 7.82
N LEU A 131 -5.30 6.24 9.05
CA LEU A 131 -5.47 7.13 10.19
C LEU A 131 -4.68 8.43 10.03
N LEU A 132 -3.46 8.36 9.50
CA LEU A 132 -2.68 9.55 9.20
C LEU A 132 -3.34 10.37 8.09
N VAL A 133 -3.74 9.73 6.98
CA VAL A 133 -4.26 10.45 5.80
C VAL A 133 -5.66 11.02 6.02
N LEU A 134 -6.56 10.24 6.62
CA LEU A 134 -7.97 10.59 6.75
C LEU A 134 -8.26 11.37 8.04
N LYS A 135 -7.56 11.05 9.14
CA LYS A 135 -7.75 11.74 10.43
C LYS A 135 -6.66 12.77 10.73
N GLY A 136 -5.64 12.91 9.87
CA GLY A 136 -4.57 13.89 10.05
C GLY A 136 -3.68 13.62 11.27
N LEU A 137 -3.69 12.40 11.81
CA LEU A 137 -2.95 12.06 13.04
C LEU A 137 -1.43 12.11 12.81
N ALA A 138 -0.69 12.46 13.86
CA ALA A 138 0.77 12.34 13.84
C ALA A 138 1.18 10.86 13.68
N PRO A 139 2.33 10.54 13.04
CA PRO A 139 2.75 9.16 12.76
C PRO A 139 2.66 8.21 13.95
N LEU A 140 3.25 8.59 15.08
CA LEU A 140 3.23 7.78 16.31
C LEU A 140 1.81 7.61 16.88
N ALA A 141 0.95 8.63 16.76
CA ALA A 141 -0.43 8.54 17.22
C ALA A 141 -1.25 7.63 16.29
N ALA A 142 -1.04 7.70 14.97
CA ALA A 142 -1.66 6.83 14.00
C ALA A 142 -1.30 5.36 14.22
N MET A 143 -0.04 5.05 14.56
CA MET A 143 0.40 3.69 14.89
C MET A 143 -0.29 3.15 16.14
N LYS A 144 -0.36 3.95 17.21
CA LYS A 144 -1.03 3.56 18.47
C LYS A 144 -2.52 3.30 18.25
N GLU A 145 -3.18 4.17 17.51
CA GLU A 145 -4.60 4.04 17.22
C GLU A 145 -4.87 2.87 16.25
N SER A 146 -3.98 2.64 15.28
CA SER A 146 -4.03 1.45 14.41
C SER A 146 -3.95 0.17 15.23
N ALA A 147 -3.04 0.13 16.21
CA ALA A 147 -2.91 -1.00 17.10
C ALA A 147 -4.15 -1.23 17.95
N ARG A 148 -4.80 -0.15 18.41
CA ARG A 148 -6.07 -0.22 19.14
C ARG A 148 -7.19 -0.77 18.25
N LEU A 149 -7.38 -0.24 17.03
CA LEU A 149 -8.42 -0.71 16.10
C LEU A 149 -8.21 -2.16 15.67
N SER A 150 -6.95 -2.60 15.61
CA SER A 150 -6.61 -3.97 15.25
C SER A 150 -6.85 -4.98 16.38
N ARG A 151 -6.96 -4.53 17.64
CA ARG A 151 -7.31 -5.40 18.78
C ARG A 151 -8.74 -5.92 18.59
N GLY A 152 -8.92 -7.23 18.77
CA GLY A 152 -10.20 -7.92 18.56
C GLY A 152 -10.52 -8.29 17.10
N HIS A 153 -9.87 -7.65 16.12
CA HIS A 153 -10.09 -7.91 14.69
C HIS A 153 -8.88 -8.50 13.96
N PHE A 154 -7.77 -8.73 14.67
CA PHE A 154 -6.50 -9.23 14.13
C PHE A 154 -6.65 -10.35 13.10
N TRP A 155 -7.31 -11.46 13.46
CA TRP A 155 -7.48 -12.60 12.56
C TRP A 155 -8.25 -12.26 11.29
N ARG A 156 -9.22 -11.36 11.38
CA ARG A 156 -9.98 -10.90 10.21
C ARG A 156 -9.09 -10.07 9.30
N ILE A 157 -8.31 -9.15 9.87
CA ILE A 157 -7.39 -8.28 9.11
C ILE A 157 -6.33 -9.16 8.43
N LEU A 158 -5.74 -10.08 9.18
CA LEU A 158 -4.77 -11.03 8.67
C LEU A 158 -5.34 -11.87 7.53
N LEU A 159 -6.54 -12.45 7.69
CA LEU A 159 -7.19 -13.23 6.63
C LEU A 159 -7.48 -12.39 5.38
N CYS A 160 -7.94 -11.14 5.54
CA CYS A 160 -8.18 -10.25 4.41
C CYS A 160 -6.86 -9.90 3.67
N ILE A 161 -5.80 -9.55 4.42
CA ILE A 161 -4.49 -9.25 3.83
C ILE A 161 -3.96 -10.50 3.12
N LEU A 162 -4.01 -11.67 3.75
CA LEU A 162 -3.50 -12.91 3.19
C LEU A 162 -4.29 -13.33 1.95
N ALA A 163 -5.61 -13.14 1.94
CA ALA A 163 -6.45 -13.42 0.78
C ALA A 163 -6.10 -12.57 -0.45
N VAL A 164 -5.52 -11.38 -0.25
CA VAL A 164 -5.02 -10.53 -1.36
C VAL A 164 -3.55 -10.86 -1.66
N MET A 165 -2.69 -10.94 -0.65
CA MET A 165 -1.26 -11.14 -0.83
C MET A 165 -0.91 -12.50 -1.43
N VAL A 166 -1.60 -13.59 -1.05
CA VAL A 166 -1.30 -14.93 -1.56
C VAL A 166 -1.46 -15.02 -3.08
N PRO A 167 -2.58 -14.59 -3.69
CA PRO A 167 -2.70 -14.51 -5.14
C PRO A 167 -1.62 -13.64 -5.80
N LEU A 168 -1.28 -12.50 -5.19
CA LEU A 168 -0.24 -11.60 -5.73
C LEU A 168 1.15 -12.23 -5.71
N TRP A 169 1.49 -12.94 -4.65
CA TRP A 169 2.75 -13.66 -4.53
C TRP A 169 2.82 -14.83 -5.52
N LEU A 170 1.73 -15.58 -5.68
CA LEU A 170 1.64 -16.65 -6.69
C LEU A 170 1.79 -16.11 -8.11
N LEU A 171 1.12 -14.98 -8.42
CA LEU A 171 1.26 -14.30 -9.71
C LEU A 171 2.70 -13.84 -9.96
N LYS A 172 3.34 -13.23 -8.95
CA LYS A 172 4.73 -12.78 -9.07
C LYS A 172 5.69 -13.96 -9.26
N GLY A 173 5.54 -15.01 -8.45
CA GLY A 173 6.35 -16.22 -8.56
C GLY A 173 6.21 -16.92 -9.91
N ALA A 174 4.97 -17.03 -10.42
CA ALA A 174 4.71 -17.58 -11.75
C ALA A 174 5.30 -16.70 -12.87
N SER A 175 5.22 -15.38 -12.74
CA SER A 175 5.79 -14.46 -13.74
C SER A 175 7.31 -14.60 -13.82
N VAL A 176 7.97 -14.75 -12.67
CA VAL A 176 9.43 -14.95 -12.59
C VAL A 176 9.85 -16.34 -13.10
N SER A 177 9.06 -17.39 -12.84
CA SER A 177 9.38 -18.74 -13.30
C SER A 177 9.20 -18.92 -14.82
N VAL A 178 8.23 -18.22 -15.42
CA VAL A 178 7.98 -18.26 -16.87
C VAL A 178 8.99 -17.38 -17.64
N TYR A 179 9.52 -16.33 -17.03
CA TYR A 179 10.51 -15.42 -17.63
C TYR A 179 11.80 -15.33 -16.80
N PRO A 180 12.68 -16.36 -16.83
CA PRO A 180 13.98 -16.28 -16.17
C PRO A 180 14.92 -15.25 -16.85
N PRO A 181 15.79 -14.56 -16.10
CA PRO A 181 16.74 -13.57 -16.64
C PRO A 181 17.70 -14.18 -17.69
N PRO A 182 18.19 -13.43 -18.70
CA PRO A 182 18.31 -11.96 -18.77
C PRO A 182 17.14 -11.31 -19.51
N GLN A 183 16.36 -10.48 -18.81
CA GLN A 183 15.17 -9.83 -19.38
C GLN A 183 15.52 -8.51 -20.07
N ASN A 184 14.77 -8.18 -21.12
CA ASN A 184 14.69 -6.81 -21.60
C ASN A 184 14.15 -5.92 -20.46
N PRO A 185 14.79 -4.78 -20.16
CA PRO A 185 14.41 -3.88 -19.05
C PRO A 185 12.96 -3.37 -19.14
N LEU A 186 12.35 -3.42 -20.32
CA LEU A 186 10.94 -3.11 -20.56
C LEU A 186 9.99 -4.15 -19.97
N VAL A 187 10.34 -5.44 -20.02
CA VAL A 187 9.47 -6.53 -19.54
C VAL A 187 9.43 -6.54 -18.02
N SER A 188 10.58 -6.35 -17.36
CA SER A 188 10.64 -6.22 -15.90
C SER A 188 9.81 -5.03 -15.43
N LEU A 189 9.95 -3.87 -16.09
CA LEU A 189 9.18 -2.66 -15.77
C LEU A 189 7.67 -2.88 -15.93
N LEU A 190 7.23 -3.61 -16.96
CA LEU A 190 5.81 -3.96 -17.12
C LEU A 190 5.32 -4.88 -16.01
N ILE A 191 6.09 -5.91 -15.66
CA ILE A 191 5.73 -6.85 -14.58
C ILE A 191 5.64 -6.11 -13.25
N ASP A 192 6.62 -5.26 -12.92
CA ASP A 192 6.64 -4.48 -11.68
C ASP A 192 5.51 -3.46 -11.64
N SER A 193 5.24 -2.76 -12.75
CA SER A 193 4.12 -1.82 -12.84
C SER A 193 2.77 -2.53 -12.64
N ILE A 194 2.58 -3.70 -13.25
CA ILE A 194 1.38 -4.53 -13.07
C ILE A 194 1.28 -4.97 -11.61
N HIS A 195 2.37 -5.43 -11.01
CA HIS A 195 2.38 -5.87 -9.61
C HIS A 195 2.04 -4.73 -8.65
N SER A 196 2.68 -3.57 -8.79
CA SER A 196 2.39 -2.37 -7.99
C SER A 196 0.96 -1.90 -8.20
N PHE A 197 0.43 -1.95 -9.43
CA PHE A 197 -0.96 -1.62 -9.71
C PHE A 197 -1.93 -2.59 -9.04
N LEU A 198 -1.65 -3.89 -9.10
CA LEU A 198 -2.44 -4.89 -8.39
C LEU A 198 -2.31 -4.74 -6.87
N GLN A 199 -1.16 -4.31 -6.36
CA GLN A 199 -0.95 -4.05 -4.94
C GLN A 199 -1.85 -2.91 -4.43
N LEU A 200 -2.22 -1.94 -5.28
CA LEU A 200 -3.22 -0.91 -4.94
C LEU A 200 -4.58 -1.52 -4.55
N PHE A 201 -4.90 -2.71 -5.05
CA PHE A 201 -6.11 -3.42 -4.64
C PHE A 201 -6.10 -3.74 -3.14
N THR A 202 -4.94 -4.09 -2.58
CA THR A 202 -4.76 -4.30 -1.14
C THR A 202 -5.14 -3.05 -0.36
N THR A 203 -4.75 -1.86 -0.84
CA THR A 203 -5.14 -0.58 -0.24
C THR A 203 -6.66 -0.37 -0.26
N VAL A 204 -7.34 -0.75 -1.35
CA VAL A 204 -8.81 -0.65 -1.44
C VAL A 204 -9.49 -1.58 -0.44
N VAL A 205 -9.04 -2.83 -0.35
CA VAL A 205 -9.58 -3.83 0.58
C VAL A 205 -9.40 -3.38 2.03
N LEU A 206 -8.19 -2.93 2.37
CA LEU A 206 -7.87 -2.41 3.70
C LEU A 206 -8.64 -1.12 4.02
N PHE A 207 -8.82 -0.21 3.06
CA PHE A 207 -9.65 0.99 3.22
C PHE A 207 -11.11 0.62 3.55
N ARG A 208 -11.70 -0.32 2.81
CA ARG A 208 -13.07 -0.79 3.07
C ARG A 208 -13.17 -1.42 4.45
N MET A 209 -12.21 -2.26 4.80
CA MET A 209 -12.14 -2.87 6.13
C MET A 209 -11.99 -1.83 7.23
N PHE A 210 -11.15 -0.81 7.02
CA PHE A 210 -10.95 0.30 7.93
C PHE A 210 -12.25 1.06 8.16
N MET A 211 -12.98 1.43 7.10
CA MET A 211 -14.29 2.11 7.23
C MET A 211 -15.27 1.28 8.05
N LEU A 212 -15.35 -0.03 7.80
CA LEU A 212 -16.26 -0.93 8.52
C LEU A 212 -15.92 -1.12 10.01
N ILE A 213 -14.63 -1.08 10.34
CA ILE A 213 -14.16 -1.18 11.74
C ILE A 213 -14.29 0.17 12.44
N ALA A 214 -13.94 1.27 11.76
CA ALA A 214 -13.95 2.61 12.31
C ALA A 214 -15.37 3.18 12.49
N GLU A 215 -16.34 2.76 11.67
CA GLU A 215 -17.75 3.15 11.79
C GLU A 215 -18.52 2.40 12.90
N LYS A 216 -17.96 1.34 13.47
CA LYS A 216 -18.50 0.75 14.71
C LYS A 216 -17.84 1.43 15.90
N PRO A 217 -18.53 2.34 16.61
CA PRO A 217 -18.09 2.68 17.95
C PRO A 217 -18.15 1.37 18.76
N GLU A 218 -17.10 1.07 19.52
CA GLU A 218 -17.20 0.02 20.54
C GLU A 218 -18.45 0.30 21.41
N PRO A 219 -19.28 -0.71 21.70
CA PRO A 219 -20.43 -0.56 22.60
C PRO A 219 -20.00 -0.23 24.03
#